data_AF-A0AAD9UU33-F1
#
_entry.id   AF-A0AAD9UU33-F1
#
_cell.length_a   1.000
_cell.length_b   1.000
_cell.length_c   1.000
_cell.angle_alpha   90.00
_cell.angle_beta   90.00
_cell.angle_gamma   90.00
#
_symmetry.space_group_name_H-M   'P 1'
#
loop_
_entity.id
_entity.type
_entity.pdbx_description
1 polymer ?
#
loop_
_entity_poly.entity_id
_entity_poly.type
_entity_poly.pdbx_seq_one_letter_code
_entity_poly.pdbx_strand_id
1 'polypeptide(L)'
;MPVKKAKSGGKKKGGKKKAKKSKEELAKEKLDKAAEAFEAADDLHAAFIARMDKWMTDNFARAIDLFRRFDVDGDGSLSYDEFYAGMRDLNAPANNLELYVLAKKLDNDANGLLDYLEFSKGLRYYKKEECVKDDGLPVLRFEREKLEQCPCCKLGLWKPIKEKFPRFISMELKLVSFANLPQLKSYPGHFQIFVHAHIPVYSIESIIRERLGGTARKVVIYCTTKEGKRVEMDRRKTLEQCGFTGGPRPEPQLVELLYDFDVEFNDCPILMSDHYFT
;
A
#
# COMPACT_ATOMS: atom_id res chain seq x y z
N MET A 1 -9.73 -4.10 93.17
CA MET A 1 -9.42 -5.02 92.04
C MET A 1 -10.64 -5.08 91.11
N PRO A 2 -10.53 -5.29 89.79
CA PRO A 2 -9.62 -4.81 88.75
C PRO A 2 -10.28 -3.65 87.92
N VAL A 3 -9.63 -2.67 87.30
CA VAL A 3 -8.70 -2.65 86.14
C VAL A 3 -9.40 -2.57 84.76
N LYS A 4 -8.96 -1.57 83.97
CA LYS A 4 -8.81 -1.49 82.49
C LYS A 4 -9.90 -0.83 81.59
N LYS A 5 -9.49 0.36 81.14
CA LYS A 5 -9.20 0.77 79.75
C LYS A 5 -10.34 1.26 78.85
N ALA A 6 -10.22 2.54 78.53
CA ALA A 6 -10.60 3.17 77.28
C ALA A 6 -10.29 2.31 76.04
N LYS A 7 -11.23 2.27 75.09
CA LYS A 7 -10.93 2.06 73.68
C LYS A 7 -11.72 3.07 72.83
N SER A 8 -10.94 3.95 72.23
CA SER A 8 -11.24 4.72 71.04
C SER A 8 -11.62 3.79 69.88
N GLY A 9 -12.87 3.90 69.41
CA GLY A 9 -13.34 3.26 68.17
C GLY A 9 -13.25 4.27 67.03
N GLY A 10 -12.20 4.16 66.21
CA GLY A 10 -11.90 5.06 65.11
C GLY A 10 -13.03 5.16 64.07
N LYS A 11 -13.33 6.41 63.71
CA LYS A 11 -14.11 6.83 62.54
C LYS A 11 -13.48 6.20 61.28
N LYS A 12 -14.11 5.17 60.69
CA LYS A 12 -13.75 4.66 59.36
C LYS A 12 -13.99 5.79 58.35
N LYS A 13 -12.92 6.47 57.93
CA LYS A 13 -12.93 7.31 56.71
C LYS A 13 -13.22 6.39 55.52
N GLY A 14 -14.46 6.39 55.05
CA GLY A 14 -14.78 5.87 53.73
C GLY A 14 -14.04 6.70 52.69
N GLY A 15 -12.95 6.15 52.16
CA GLY A 15 -12.29 6.72 51.00
C GLY A 15 -13.29 6.76 49.85
N LYS A 16 -13.59 7.96 49.35
CA LYS A 16 -14.27 8.15 48.05
C LYS A 16 -13.45 7.40 47.01
N LYS A 17 -13.94 6.24 46.55
CA LYS A 17 -13.42 5.57 45.36
C LYS A 17 -13.65 6.52 44.19
N LYS A 18 -12.55 7.05 43.61
CA LYS A 18 -12.60 7.82 42.36
C LYS A 18 -13.24 6.93 41.29
N ALA A 19 -14.17 7.48 40.52
CA ALA A 19 -14.79 6.80 39.39
C ALA A 19 -13.70 6.26 38.45
N LYS A 20 -13.84 5.00 38.04
CA LYS A 20 -12.91 4.35 37.11
C LYS A 20 -13.14 4.99 35.73
N LYS A 21 -12.26 5.90 35.31
CA LYS A 21 -12.28 6.54 33.99
C LYS A 21 -12.42 5.48 32.89
N SER A 22 -13.15 5.82 31.82
CA SER A 22 -13.31 4.92 30.68
C SER A 22 -11.96 4.63 30.02
N LYS A 23 -11.86 3.51 29.29
CA LYS A 23 -10.62 3.12 28.58
C LYS A 23 -10.19 4.19 27.56
N GLU A 24 -11.15 4.89 26.97
CA GLU A 24 -10.95 5.97 25.99
C GLU A 24 -10.46 7.26 26.64
N GLU A 25 -11.05 7.68 27.75
CA GLU A 25 -10.56 8.85 28.51
C GLU A 25 -9.12 8.65 29.00
N LEU A 26 -8.77 7.44 29.45
CA LEU A 26 -7.42 7.12 29.88
C LEU A 26 -6.42 7.11 28.70
N ALA A 27 -6.87 6.73 27.50
CA ALA A 27 -6.06 6.79 26.29
C ALA A 27 -5.83 8.24 25.84
N LYS A 28 -6.89 9.06 25.86
CA LYS A 28 -6.82 10.49 25.54
C LYS A 28 -5.90 11.25 26.51
N GLU A 29 -6.03 11.01 27.82
CA GLU A 29 -5.16 11.60 28.84
C GLU A 29 -3.68 11.23 28.67
N LYS A 30 -3.38 10.00 28.23
CA LYS A 30 -2.00 9.58 27.91
C LYS A 30 -1.46 10.27 26.67
N LEU A 31 -2.29 10.41 25.64
CA LEU A 31 -1.96 11.13 24.41
C LEU A 31 -1.73 12.61 24.68
N ASP A 32 -2.58 13.25 25.48
CA ASP A 32 -2.43 14.64 25.89
C ASP A 32 -1.12 14.87 26.65
N LYS A 33 -0.79 13.99 27.61
CA LYS A 33 0.48 14.08 28.34
C LYS A 33 1.70 13.88 27.45
N ALA A 34 1.60 13.03 26.43
CA ALA A 34 2.66 12.82 25.45
C ALA A 34 2.79 14.01 24.48
N ALA A 35 1.67 14.64 24.12
CA ALA A 35 1.64 15.85 23.32
C ALA A 35 2.31 17.03 24.05
N GLU A 36 1.95 17.25 25.32
CA GLU A 36 2.59 18.28 26.17
C GLU A 36 4.09 18.04 26.33
N ALA A 37 4.52 16.78 26.51
CA ALA A 37 5.94 16.45 26.61
C ALA A 37 6.70 16.67 25.30
N PHE A 38 6.03 16.49 24.16
CA PHE A 38 6.58 16.77 22.84
C PHE A 38 6.68 18.28 22.58
N GLU A 39 5.66 19.05 22.95
CA GLU A 39 5.67 20.51 22.84
C GLU A 39 6.71 21.17 23.75
N ALA A 40 6.99 20.59 24.91
CA ALA A 40 8.03 21.09 25.82
C ALA A 40 9.47 20.88 25.29
N ALA A 41 9.65 20.08 24.24
CA ALA A 41 10.95 19.88 23.60
C ALA A 41 11.11 20.84 22.41
N ASP A 42 11.53 22.08 22.70
CA ASP A 42 11.59 23.19 21.73
C ASP A 42 12.30 22.81 20.40
N ASP A 43 13.45 22.14 20.46
CA ASP A 43 14.23 21.76 19.27
C ASP A 43 13.48 20.76 18.37
N LEU A 44 12.82 19.77 18.98
CA LEU A 44 12.12 18.71 18.27
C LEU A 44 10.79 19.22 17.69
N HIS A 45 10.10 20.07 18.47
CA HIS A 45 8.87 20.73 18.06
C HIS A 45 9.14 21.70 16.90
N ALA A 46 10.20 22.52 16.96
CA ALA A 46 10.57 23.44 15.87
C ALA A 46 10.92 22.69 14.58
N ALA A 47 11.70 21.59 14.67
CA ALA A 47 12.03 20.76 13.52
C ALA A 47 10.81 20.08 12.89
N PHE A 48 9.84 19.65 13.72
CA PHE A 48 8.56 19.10 13.25
C PHE A 48 7.75 20.15 12.47
N ILE A 49 7.61 21.35 13.05
CA ILE A 49 6.88 22.45 12.43
C ILE A 49 7.49 22.83 11.07
N ALA A 50 8.82 23.03 11.02
CA ALA A 50 9.50 23.38 9.77
C ALA A 50 9.34 22.30 8.69
N ARG A 51 9.37 21.02 9.09
CA ARG A 51 9.16 19.89 8.18
C ARG A 51 7.74 19.88 7.62
N MET A 52 6.74 20.15 8.46
CA MET A 52 5.35 20.17 8.03
C MET A 52 5.01 21.37 7.15
N ASP A 53 5.51 22.56 7.49
CA ASP A 53 5.33 23.76 6.67
C ASP A 53 5.90 23.58 5.26
N LYS A 54 7.13 23.05 5.17
CA LYS A 54 7.77 22.71 3.89
C LYS A 54 6.95 21.70 3.09
N TRP A 55 6.51 20.61 3.74
CA TRP A 55 5.73 19.58 3.07
C TRP A 55 4.38 20.12 2.58
N MET A 56 3.69 20.94 3.38
CA MET A 56 2.41 21.54 2.98
C MET A 56 2.60 22.46 1.77
N THR A 57 3.64 23.30 1.79
CA THR A 57 3.96 24.23 0.70
C THR A 57 4.36 23.50 -0.60
N ASP A 58 5.15 22.43 -0.50
CA ASP A 58 5.63 21.66 -1.65
C ASP A 58 4.50 20.84 -2.30
N ASN A 59 3.57 20.30 -1.51
CA ASN A 59 2.51 19.46 -2.03
C ASN A 59 1.26 20.26 -2.46
N PHE A 60 0.97 21.40 -1.81
CA PHE A 60 -0.24 22.17 -2.09
C PHE A 60 -0.04 23.68 -1.90
N ALA A 61 -0.22 24.42 -2.99
CA ALA A 61 -0.08 25.88 -2.99
C ALA A 61 -1.18 26.61 -2.17
N ARG A 62 -2.33 25.95 -1.94
CA ARG A 62 -3.48 26.54 -1.23
C ARG A 62 -4.07 25.55 -0.23
N ALA A 63 -4.32 26.03 0.98
CA ALA A 63 -4.98 25.28 2.05
C ALA A 63 -6.35 24.71 1.62
N ILE A 64 -7.07 25.39 0.72
CA ILE A 64 -8.38 24.94 0.22
C ILE A 64 -8.31 23.65 -0.61
N ASP A 65 -7.21 23.43 -1.32
CA ASP A 65 -7.07 22.24 -2.17
C ASP A 65 -6.76 21.01 -1.31
N LEU A 66 -6.09 21.19 -0.17
CA LEU A 66 -5.90 20.17 0.87
C LEU A 66 -7.19 19.86 1.61
N PHE A 67 -7.88 20.92 2.07
CA PHE A 67 -9.10 20.78 2.86
C PHE A 67 -10.15 19.97 2.12
N ARG A 68 -10.42 20.30 0.85
CA ARG A 68 -11.35 19.54 -0.01
C ARG A 68 -10.97 18.09 -0.25
N ARG A 69 -9.70 17.73 -0.05
CA ARG A 69 -9.23 16.37 -0.24
C ARG A 69 -9.31 15.54 1.04
N PHE A 70 -9.32 16.21 2.19
CA PHE A 70 -9.46 15.58 3.50
C PHE A 70 -10.92 15.46 3.90
N ASP A 71 -11.74 16.42 3.48
CA ASP A 71 -13.18 16.49 3.72
C ASP A 71 -13.89 15.48 2.80
N VAL A 72 -14.03 14.24 3.29
CA VAL A 72 -14.58 13.12 2.51
C VAL A 72 -16.09 13.14 2.50
N ASP A 73 -16.69 13.52 3.63
CA ASP A 73 -18.14 13.60 3.77
C ASP A 73 -18.73 14.93 3.28
N GLY A 74 -17.88 15.95 3.08
CA GLY A 74 -18.24 17.24 2.51
C GLY A 74 -19.00 18.13 3.48
N ASP A 75 -18.87 17.91 4.79
CA ASP A 75 -19.62 18.64 5.82
C ASP A 75 -19.05 20.05 6.09
N GLY A 76 -17.86 20.36 5.55
CA GLY A 76 -17.20 21.66 5.67
C GLY A 76 -16.34 21.82 6.91
N SER A 77 -16.17 20.75 7.69
CA SER A 77 -15.26 20.60 8.82
C SER A 77 -14.41 19.34 8.61
N LEU A 78 -13.32 19.17 9.37
CA LEU A 78 -12.53 17.94 9.34
C LEU A 78 -12.51 17.32 10.71
N SER A 79 -13.03 16.11 10.84
CA SER A 79 -12.78 15.32 12.05
C SER A 79 -11.29 14.99 12.17
N TYR A 80 -10.82 14.72 13.40
CA TYR A 80 -9.44 14.29 13.60
C TYR A 80 -9.09 13.01 12.82
N ASP A 81 -10.05 12.10 12.68
CA ASP A 81 -9.86 10.86 11.93
C ASP A 81 -9.68 11.12 10.43
N GLU A 82 -10.46 12.05 9.85
CA GLU A 82 -10.30 12.50 8.46
C GLU A 82 -9.00 13.25 8.23
N PHE A 83 -8.62 14.10 9.19
CA PHE A 83 -7.32 14.77 9.16
C PHE A 83 -6.17 13.74 9.18
N TYR A 84 -6.23 12.71 10.02
CA TYR A 84 -5.21 11.65 10.03
C TYR A 84 -5.20 10.81 8.76
N ALA A 85 -6.38 10.46 8.24
CA ALA A 85 -6.51 9.71 6.99
C ALA A 85 -5.92 10.52 5.83
N GLY A 86 -6.31 11.78 5.69
CA GLY A 86 -5.82 12.68 4.65
C GLY A 86 -4.31 12.89 4.70
N MET A 87 -3.75 13.11 5.89
CA MET A 87 -2.30 13.28 6.06
C MET A 87 -1.53 11.99 5.72
N ARG A 88 -2.09 10.81 6.00
CA ARG A 88 -1.51 9.52 5.60
C ARG A 88 -1.62 9.26 4.09
N ASP A 89 -2.76 9.59 3.49
CA ASP A 89 -3.02 9.40 2.06
C ASP A 89 -2.09 10.24 1.18
N LEU A 90 -1.65 11.39 1.70
CA LEU A 90 -0.67 12.25 1.03
C LEU A 90 0.79 11.91 1.38
N ASN A 91 1.03 10.89 2.22
CA ASN A 91 2.35 10.53 2.72
C ASN A 91 3.05 11.69 3.46
N ALA A 92 2.33 12.38 4.35
CA ALA A 92 2.91 13.40 5.21
C ALA A 92 4.02 12.80 6.10
N PRO A 93 5.17 13.48 6.25
CA PRO A 93 6.29 13.01 7.05
C PRO A 93 6.04 13.28 8.55
N ALA A 94 4.94 12.75 9.10
CA ALA A 94 4.54 12.95 10.48
C ALA A 94 4.11 11.63 11.14
N ASN A 95 4.49 11.47 12.41
CA ASN A 95 4.04 10.37 13.25
C ASN A 95 2.65 10.64 13.83
N ASN A 96 1.95 9.61 14.31
CA ASN A 96 0.60 9.76 14.88
C ASN A 96 0.54 10.75 16.06
N LEU A 97 1.59 10.80 16.88
CA LEU A 97 1.68 11.77 17.99
C LEU A 97 1.81 13.21 17.46
N GLU A 98 2.65 13.40 16.44
CA GLU A 98 2.87 14.71 15.81
C GLU A 98 1.61 15.21 15.10
N LEU A 99 0.87 14.33 14.43
CA LEU A 99 -0.42 14.64 13.84
C LEU A 99 -1.47 15.03 14.89
N TYR A 100 -1.49 14.35 16.04
CA TYR A 100 -2.38 14.68 17.15
C TYR A 100 -2.07 16.07 17.71
N VAL A 101 -0.79 16.38 17.92
CA VAL A 101 -0.33 17.71 18.35
C VAL A 101 -0.75 18.77 17.33
N LEU A 102 -0.56 18.49 16.04
CA LEU A 102 -0.93 19.41 14.97
C LEU A 102 -2.45 19.65 14.91
N ALA A 103 -3.26 18.59 14.94
CA ALA A 103 -4.72 18.71 14.95
C ALA A 103 -5.21 19.53 16.14
N LYS A 104 -4.67 19.25 17.34
CA LYS A 104 -5.01 19.96 18.57
C LYS A 104 -4.59 21.43 18.56
N LYS A 105 -3.50 21.78 17.86
CA LYS A 105 -3.09 23.19 17.69
C LYS A 105 -3.92 23.95 16.67
N LEU A 106 -4.43 23.26 15.66
CA LEU A 106 -5.28 23.86 14.63
C LEU A 106 -6.70 24.10 15.18
N ASP A 107 -7.18 23.21 16.04
CA ASP A 107 -8.47 23.28 16.74
C ASP A 107 -8.40 24.31 17.87
N ASN A 108 -8.87 25.55 17.60
CA ASN A 108 -8.75 26.64 18.57
C ASN A 108 -9.92 26.64 19.57
N ASP A 109 -11.08 26.14 19.17
CA ASP A 109 -12.27 26.08 20.01
C ASP A 109 -12.38 24.76 20.79
N ALA A 110 -11.46 23.83 20.55
CA ALA A 110 -11.35 22.50 21.17
C ALA A 110 -12.62 21.66 20.99
N ASN A 111 -13.32 21.86 19.87
CA ASN A 111 -14.56 21.15 19.57
C ASN A 111 -14.32 19.73 19.00
N GLY A 112 -13.08 19.38 18.65
CA GLY A 112 -12.68 18.08 18.10
C GLY A 112 -12.86 17.95 16.58
N LEU A 113 -13.23 19.05 15.92
CA LEU A 113 -13.38 19.22 14.49
C LEU A 113 -12.50 20.41 14.07
N LEU A 114 -12.06 20.42 12.81
CA LEU A 114 -11.21 21.47 12.27
C LEU A 114 -11.97 22.19 11.17
N ASP A 115 -12.40 23.41 11.44
CA ASP A 115 -13.08 24.21 10.43
C ASP A 115 -12.09 24.71 9.37
N TYR A 116 -12.59 24.98 8.16
CA TYR A 116 -11.77 25.53 7.07
C TYR A 116 -11.01 26.81 7.48
N LEU A 117 -11.65 27.68 8.28
CA LEU A 117 -11.05 28.92 8.72
C LEU A 117 -9.90 28.67 9.70
N GLU A 118 -10.03 27.68 10.58
CA GLU A 118 -9.00 27.28 11.53
C GLU A 118 -7.83 26.59 10.82
N PHE A 119 -8.14 25.67 9.91
CA PHE A 119 -7.17 24.99 9.07
C PHE A 119 -6.35 25.99 8.24
N SER A 120 -7.02 26.92 7.55
CA SER A 120 -6.35 27.92 6.70
C SER A 120 -5.56 28.96 7.50
N LYS A 121 -6.03 29.36 8.68
CA LYS A 121 -5.30 30.28 9.57
C LYS A 121 -4.09 29.61 10.20
N GLY A 122 -4.21 28.37 10.66
CA GLY A 122 -3.09 27.61 11.20
C GLY A 122 -1.98 27.42 10.17
N LEU A 123 -2.36 27.08 8.93
CA LEU A 123 -1.43 27.06 7.79
C LEU A 123 -0.75 28.40 7.51
N ARG A 124 -1.45 29.51 7.73
CA ARG A 124 -0.91 30.87 7.49
C ARG A 124 -0.07 31.38 8.67
N TYR A 125 -0.30 30.88 9.89
CA TYR A 125 0.48 31.20 11.08
C TYR A 125 1.94 30.75 10.93
N TYR A 126 2.19 29.65 10.21
CA TYR A 126 3.54 29.18 9.88
C TYR A 126 4.25 30.01 8.80
N LYS A 127 3.56 30.97 8.18
CA LYS A 127 4.10 31.81 7.09
C LYS A 127 4.64 33.17 7.55
N LYS A 128 4.89 33.41 8.84
CA LYS A 128 5.41 34.71 9.30
C LYS A 128 6.73 34.60 10.10
N GLU A 129 7.79 34.85 9.32
CA GLU A 129 9.12 35.38 9.66
C GLU A 129 9.99 34.60 10.65
N GLU A 130 10.82 33.70 10.10
CA GLU A 130 12.26 33.96 10.03
C GLU A 130 12.86 33.20 8.84
N CYS A 131 13.40 33.94 7.88
CA CYS A 131 14.28 33.38 6.86
C CYS A 131 15.46 32.74 7.60
N VAL A 132 15.54 31.41 7.62
CA VAL A 132 16.75 30.70 8.08
C VAL A 132 17.91 31.26 7.27
N LYS A 133 18.92 31.80 7.95
CA LYS A 133 20.12 32.33 7.29
C LYS A 133 20.71 31.19 6.47
N ASP A 134 21.15 31.50 5.25
CA ASP A 134 21.80 30.52 4.37
C ASP A 134 23.01 29.93 5.11
N ASP A 135 22.87 28.71 5.62
CA ASP A 135 23.88 28.02 6.45
C ASP A 135 25.14 27.66 5.65
N GLY A 136 25.21 28.02 4.36
CA GLY A 136 26.27 27.62 3.43
C GLY A 136 26.30 26.11 3.17
N LEU A 137 25.37 25.36 3.77
CA LEU A 137 25.18 23.94 3.54
C LEU A 137 24.47 23.76 2.19
N PRO A 138 24.96 22.85 1.32
CA PRO A 138 24.32 22.62 0.05
C PRO A 138 22.87 22.18 0.27
N VAL A 139 21.93 22.92 -0.32
CA VAL A 139 20.50 22.58 -0.33
C VAL A 139 20.37 21.12 -0.77
N LEU A 140 19.73 20.29 0.05
CA LEU A 140 19.36 18.92 -0.30
C LEU A 140 18.36 18.96 -1.47
N ARG A 141 18.89 18.97 -2.69
CA ARG A 141 18.12 18.78 -3.90
C ARG A 141 17.84 17.29 -4.03
N PHE A 142 16.58 16.91 -3.90
CA PHE A 142 16.13 15.60 -4.34
C PHE A 142 16.21 15.59 -5.87
N GLU A 143 17.36 15.21 -6.42
CA GLU A 143 17.43 14.81 -7.83
C GLU A 143 16.61 13.53 -7.98
N ARG A 144 15.30 13.69 -8.29
CA ARG A 144 14.52 12.57 -8.80
C ARG A 144 15.18 12.15 -10.12
N GLU A 145 15.69 10.93 -10.14
CA GLU A 145 16.21 10.28 -11.34
C GLU A 145 15.15 10.43 -12.44
N LYS A 146 15.47 11.12 -13.54
CA LYS A 146 14.55 11.26 -14.67
C LYS A 146 14.41 9.88 -15.31
N LEU A 147 13.32 9.18 -15.00
CA LEU A 147 13.02 7.87 -15.58
C LEU A 147 12.58 8.02 -17.04
N GLU A 148 12.99 7.07 -17.88
CA GLU A 148 12.57 7.00 -19.27
C GLU A 148 11.07 6.65 -19.37
N GLN A 149 10.41 7.10 -20.42
CA GLN A 149 9.00 6.81 -20.68
C GLN A 149 8.82 5.33 -21.07
N CYS A 150 7.83 4.62 -20.52
CA CYS A 150 7.59 3.23 -20.94
C CYS A 150 7.25 3.17 -22.45
N PRO A 151 7.84 2.26 -23.23
CA PRO A 151 7.44 2.01 -24.63
C PRO A 151 5.98 1.58 -24.75
N CYS A 152 5.41 1.06 -23.67
CA CYS A 152 4.08 0.47 -23.59
C CYS A 152 2.96 1.49 -23.34
N CYS A 153 3.14 2.36 -22.34
CA CYS A 153 2.06 3.23 -21.85
C CYS A 153 2.42 4.72 -21.84
N LYS A 154 3.62 5.11 -22.30
CA LYS A 154 4.13 6.51 -22.34
C LYS A 154 4.18 7.25 -20.99
N LEU A 155 3.92 6.55 -19.88
CA LEU A 155 4.05 7.11 -18.53
C LEU A 155 5.53 7.09 -18.10
N GLY A 156 6.00 8.20 -17.53
CA GLY A 156 7.37 8.40 -17.02
C GLY A 156 7.62 7.80 -15.64
N LEU A 157 7.03 6.64 -15.35
CA LEU A 157 7.12 5.94 -14.06
C LEU A 157 7.68 4.53 -14.22
N TRP A 158 8.56 4.33 -15.19
CA TRP A 158 9.05 3.00 -15.52
C TRP A 158 10.56 2.92 -15.33
N LYS A 159 10.99 2.13 -14.35
CA LYS A 159 12.36 1.61 -14.29
C LYS A 159 12.29 0.14 -14.68
N PRO A 160 12.76 -0.26 -15.89
CA PRO A 160 12.86 -1.68 -16.19
C PRO A 160 13.71 -2.35 -15.12
N ILE A 161 13.24 -3.49 -14.61
CA ILE A 161 14.04 -4.31 -13.70
C ILE A 161 15.28 -4.76 -14.48
N LYS A 162 16.39 -4.07 -14.25
CA LYS A 162 17.69 -4.42 -14.82
C LYS A 162 18.39 -5.35 -13.83
N GLU A 163 18.18 -6.64 -14.03
CA GLU A 163 18.95 -7.67 -13.32
C GLU A 163 20.43 -7.57 -13.73
N LYS A 164 21.35 -7.56 -12.77
CA LYS A 164 22.81 -7.55 -13.08
C LYS A 164 23.24 -8.81 -13.84
N PHE A 165 22.57 -9.94 -13.59
CA PHE A 165 22.83 -11.23 -14.23
C PHE A 165 21.50 -11.88 -14.63
N PRO A 166 20.87 -11.44 -15.73
CA PRO A 166 19.58 -11.97 -16.14
C PRO A 166 19.71 -13.46 -16.48
N ARG A 167 18.92 -14.27 -15.79
CA ARG A 167 18.74 -15.69 -16.10
C ARG A 167 17.50 -15.88 -16.95
N PHE A 168 17.62 -16.74 -17.95
CA PHE A 168 16.62 -16.97 -18.97
C PHE A 168 16.08 -18.39 -18.88
N ILE A 169 14.80 -18.50 -19.18
CA ILE A 169 14.05 -19.74 -19.26
C ILE A 169 13.41 -19.76 -20.64
N SER A 170 13.68 -20.84 -21.37
CA SER A 170 12.99 -21.16 -22.61
C SER A 170 11.94 -22.20 -22.27
N MET A 171 10.68 -21.79 -22.27
CA MET A 171 9.59 -22.63 -21.82
C MET A 171 8.65 -23.03 -22.96
N GLU A 172 8.31 -24.31 -22.98
CA GLU A 172 7.30 -24.89 -23.86
C GLU A 172 5.99 -25.03 -23.07
N LEU A 173 4.97 -24.27 -23.49
CA LEU A 173 3.64 -24.29 -22.89
C LEU A 173 2.74 -25.23 -23.69
N LYS A 174 2.18 -26.24 -23.02
CA LYS A 174 1.26 -27.21 -23.64
C LYS A 174 -0.12 -27.16 -23.00
N LEU A 175 -1.16 -27.15 -23.83
CA LEU A 175 -2.53 -27.22 -23.37
C LEU A 175 -2.80 -28.61 -22.79
N VAL A 176 -3.30 -28.66 -21.55
CA VAL A 176 -3.52 -29.90 -20.79
C VAL A 176 -4.28 -30.97 -21.59
N SER A 177 -5.31 -30.56 -22.33
CA SER A 177 -6.16 -31.45 -23.13
C SER A 177 -5.43 -32.19 -24.25
N PHE A 178 -4.36 -31.61 -24.81
CA PHE A 178 -3.64 -32.17 -25.95
C PHE A 178 -2.21 -32.61 -25.63
N ALA A 179 -1.70 -32.31 -24.44
CA ALA A 179 -0.32 -32.54 -24.06
C ALA A 179 0.14 -34.01 -24.13
N ASN A 180 -0.79 -34.97 -23.93
CA ASN A 180 -0.47 -36.40 -23.92
C ASN A 180 -0.72 -37.10 -25.27
N LEU A 181 -1.07 -36.36 -26.33
CA LEU A 181 -1.41 -36.93 -27.63
C LEU A 181 -0.22 -36.85 -28.60
N PRO A 182 0.45 -37.97 -28.92
CA PRO A 182 1.65 -37.98 -29.77
C PRO A 182 1.46 -37.35 -31.15
N GLN A 183 0.26 -37.48 -31.70
CA GLN A 183 -0.14 -36.95 -33.00
C GLN A 183 -0.37 -35.43 -33.01
N LEU A 184 -0.49 -34.78 -31.84
CA LEU A 184 -0.81 -33.35 -31.71
C LEU A 184 0.35 -32.53 -31.14
N LYS A 185 1.59 -33.00 -31.29
CA LYS A 185 2.79 -32.26 -30.88
C LYS A 185 2.84 -30.81 -31.41
N SER A 186 2.31 -30.56 -32.61
CA SER A 186 2.28 -29.22 -33.23
C SER A 186 0.94 -28.50 -33.07
N TYR A 187 0.13 -28.84 -32.06
CA TYR A 187 -1.14 -28.17 -31.82
C TYR A 187 -0.92 -26.64 -31.68
N PRO A 188 -1.77 -25.78 -32.29
CA PRO A 188 -1.56 -24.32 -32.27
C PRO A 188 -1.59 -23.70 -30.86
N GLY A 189 -2.24 -24.35 -29.90
CA GLY A 189 -2.16 -23.96 -28.50
C GLY A 189 -0.90 -24.43 -27.77
N HIS A 190 0.02 -25.15 -28.43
CA HIS A 190 1.34 -25.44 -27.93
C HIS A 190 2.30 -24.39 -28.48
N PHE A 191 3.02 -23.70 -27.61
CA PHE A 191 3.93 -22.67 -28.06
C PHE A 191 5.07 -22.45 -27.08
N GLN A 192 6.18 -21.96 -27.61
CA GLN A 192 7.36 -21.65 -26.84
C GLN A 192 7.41 -20.15 -26.53
N ILE A 193 7.78 -19.82 -25.31
CA ILE A 193 8.10 -18.44 -24.92
C ILE A 193 9.46 -18.38 -24.23
N PHE A 194 10.12 -17.24 -24.37
CA PHE A 194 11.44 -16.98 -23.81
C PHE A 194 11.32 -15.85 -22.80
N VAL A 195 11.56 -16.17 -21.53
CA VAL A 195 11.26 -15.28 -20.39
C VAL A 195 12.42 -15.24 -19.40
N HIS A 196 12.45 -14.21 -18.55
CA HIS A 196 13.38 -14.13 -17.43
C HIS A 196 12.90 -14.97 -16.23
N ALA A 197 13.83 -15.52 -15.45
CA ALA A 197 13.53 -16.34 -14.28
C ALA A 197 12.83 -15.58 -13.12
N HIS A 198 13.01 -14.26 -13.04
CA HIS A 198 12.36 -13.42 -12.02
C HIS A 198 10.91 -13.05 -12.37
N ILE A 199 10.42 -13.40 -13.56
CA ILE A 199 9.07 -13.05 -13.98
C ILE A 199 8.04 -13.81 -13.12
N PRO A 200 6.98 -13.13 -12.62
CA PRO A 200 5.92 -13.80 -11.89
C PRO A 200 5.08 -14.68 -12.80
N VAL A 201 4.52 -15.76 -12.25
CA VAL A 201 3.65 -16.69 -12.98
C VAL A 201 2.45 -15.97 -13.60
N TYR A 202 1.93 -14.92 -12.95
CA TYR A 202 0.88 -14.05 -13.50
C TYR A 202 1.25 -13.45 -14.88
N SER A 203 2.51 -13.09 -15.13
CA SER A 203 2.89 -12.55 -16.43
C SER A 203 2.78 -13.60 -17.54
N ILE A 204 3.06 -14.87 -17.23
CA ILE A 204 2.87 -15.98 -18.18
C ILE A 204 1.38 -16.17 -18.46
N GLU A 205 0.55 -16.08 -17.41
CA GLU A 205 -0.91 -16.11 -17.54
C GLU A 205 -1.40 -15.02 -18.50
N SER A 206 -0.86 -13.80 -18.39
CA SER A 206 -1.18 -12.69 -19.27
C SER A 206 -0.75 -12.95 -20.72
N ILE A 207 0.45 -13.52 -20.94
CA ILE A 207 0.93 -13.89 -22.28
C ILE A 207 0.02 -14.95 -22.91
N ILE A 208 -0.40 -15.96 -22.14
CA ILE A 208 -1.33 -16.99 -22.62
C ILE A 208 -2.67 -16.33 -23.00
N ARG A 209 -3.23 -15.47 -22.13
CA ARG A 209 -4.50 -14.80 -22.37
C ARG A 209 -4.47 -13.93 -23.62
N GLU A 210 -3.39 -13.16 -23.83
CA GLU A 210 -3.20 -12.34 -25.03
C GLU A 210 -3.12 -13.21 -26.29
N ARG A 211 -2.40 -14.34 -26.23
CA ARG A 211 -2.27 -15.26 -27.37
C ARG A 211 -3.57 -16.00 -27.70
N LEU A 212 -4.43 -16.24 -26.72
CA LEU A 212 -5.78 -16.79 -26.89
C LEU A 212 -6.83 -15.73 -27.28
N GLY A 213 -6.41 -14.49 -27.59
CA GLY A 213 -7.31 -13.43 -28.03
C GLY A 213 -8.17 -12.83 -26.92
N GLY A 214 -7.76 -12.94 -25.65
CA GLY A 214 -8.43 -12.29 -24.51
C GLY A 214 -9.71 -12.97 -24.02
N THR A 215 -10.16 -14.04 -24.66
CA THR A 215 -11.40 -14.78 -24.31
C THR A 215 -11.28 -15.66 -23.07
N ALA A 216 -10.04 -16.03 -22.70
CA ALA A 216 -9.76 -16.90 -21.55
C ALA A 216 -9.88 -16.15 -20.22
N ARG A 217 -10.88 -16.51 -19.40
CA ARG A 217 -11.14 -15.84 -18.11
C ARG A 217 -10.21 -16.35 -17.01
N LYS A 218 -10.08 -17.67 -16.88
CA LYS A 218 -9.29 -18.33 -15.84
C LYS A 218 -8.23 -19.22 -16.48
N VAL A 219 -7.01 -18.71 -16.62
CA VAL A 219 -5.86 -19.50 -17.08
C VAL A 219 -5.14 -20.03 -15.84
N VAL A 220 -4.91 -21.34 -15.81
CA VAL A 220 -4.19 -22.04 -14.74
C VAL A 220 -2.96 -22.71 -15.33
N ILE A 221 -1.83 -22.56 -14.67
CA ILE A 221 -0.54 -23.12 -15.11
C ILE A 221 -0.12 -24.21 -14.13
N TYR A 222 0.31 -25.34 -14.65
CA TYR A 222 0.75 -26.50 -13.90
C TYR A 222 2.20 -26.86 -14.25
N CYS A 223 2.96 -27.24 -13.24
CA CYS A 223 4.24 -27.92 -13.42
C CYS A 223 4.08 -29.43 -13.17
N THR A 224 4.91 -30.23 -13.83
CA THR A 224 4.96 -31.67 -13.61
C THR A 224 6.10 -31.97 -12.63
N THR A 225 5.79 -32.60 -11.50
CA THR A 225 6.81 -33.02 -10.54
C THR A 225 7.57 -34.25 -11.05
N LYS A 226 8.69 -34.59 -10.41
CA LYS A 226 9.44 -35.82 -10.71
C LYS A 226 8.61 -37.11 -10.55
N GLU A 227 7.54 -37.05 -9.76
CA GLU A 227 6.58 -38.14 -9.55
C GLU A 227 5.47 -38.18 -10.62
N GLY A 228 5.52 -37.30 -11.63
CA GLY A 228 4.51 -37.21 -12.69
C GLY A 228 3.19 -36.54 -12.26
N LYS A 229 3.12 -35.99 -11.04
CA LYS A 229 1.93 -35.26 -10.55
C LYS A 229 1.91 -33.85 -11.09
N ARG A 230 0.73 -33.38 -11.49
CA ARG A 230 0.49 -31.98 -11.89
C ARG A 230 0.26 -31.14 -10.66
N VAL A 231 1.05 -30.08 -10.49
CA VAL A 231 0.92 -29.13 -9.38
C VAL A 231 0.65 -27.76 -9.95
N GLU A 232 -0.43 -27.14 -9.49
CA GLU A 232 -0.79 -25.77 -9.86
C GLU A 232 0.25 -24.78 -9.33
N MET A 233 0.65 -23.84 -10.17
CA MET A 233 1.62 -22.81 -9.84
C MET A 233 0.93 -21.58 -9.22
N ASP A 234 1.48 -21.06 -8.13
CA ASP A 234 0.98 -19.84 -7.50
C ASP A 234 1.32 -18.62 -8.37
N ARG A 235 0.28 -17.95 -8.87
CA ARG A 235 0.35 -16.73 -9.71
C ARG A 235 1.19 -15.60 -9.12
N ARG A 236 1.33 -15.52 -7.79
CA ARG A 236 2.12 -14.46 -7.13
C ARG A 236 3.60 -14.78 -7.02
N LYS A 237 4.01 -16.03 -7.22
CA LYS A 237 5.42 -16.44 -7.13
C LYS A 237 6.16 -16.19 -8.44
N THR A 238 7.46 -15.96 -8.34
CA THR A 238 8.35 -15.94 -9.51
C THR A 238 8.67 -17.35 -9.99
N LEU A 239 9.12 -17.50 -11.24
CA LEU A 239 9.58 -18.78 -11.75
C LEU A 239 10.74 -19.34 -10.92
N GLU A 240 11.66 -18.48 -10.48
CA GLU A 240 12.75 -18.86 -9.56
C GLU A 240 12.24 -19.42 -8.23
N GLN A 241 11.24 -18.77 -7.62
CA GLN A 241 10.59 -19.26 -6.40
C GLN A 241 9.81 -20.56 -6.60
N CYS A 242 9.43 -20.88 -7.84
CA CYS A 242 8.83 -22.15 -8.23
C CYS A 242 9.88 -23.24 -8.54
N GLY A 243 11.18 -22.95 -8.38
CA GLY A 243 12.27 -23.89 -8.61
C GLY A 243 12.92 -23.81 -10.00
N PHE A 244 12.51 -22.86 -10.85
CA PHE A 244 13.09 -22.63 -12.17
C PHE A 244 14.08 -21.47 -12.11
N THR A 245 15.33 -21.77 -11.79
CA THR A 245 16.39 -20.76 -11.57
C THR A 245 16.89 -20.11 -12.85
N GLY A 246 16.67 -20.72 -14.02
CA GLY A 246 17.12 -20.22 -15.31
C GLY A 246 18.62 -20.38 -15.55
N GLY A 247 19.02 -20.18 -16.81
CA GLY A 247 20.40 -20.27 -17.30
C GLY A 247 20.87 -18.97 -17.98
N PRO A 248 22.13 -18.87 -18.40
CA PRO A 248 22.60 -17.74 -19.20
C PRO A 248 21.88 -17.70 -20.57
N ARG A 249 21.81 -16.53 -21.21
CA ARG A 249 21.10 -16.36 -22.49
C ARG A 249 21.43 -17.40 -23.59
N PRO A 250 22.70 -17.77 -23.84
CA PRO A 250 23.03 -18.79 -24.85
C PRO A 250 22.60 -20.21 -24.45
N GLU A 251 22.44 -20.48 -23.15
CA GLU A 251 22.04 -21.79 -22.61
C GLU A 251 20.92 -21.61 -21.57
N PRO A 252 19.71 -21.22 -22.01
CA PRO A 252 18.59 -21.00 -21.10
C PRO A 252 18.14 -22.33 -20.50
N GLN A 253 17.53 -22.28 -19.32
CA GLN A 253 16.89 -23.47 -18.75
C GLN A 253 15.67 -23.83 -19.61
N LEU A 254 15.62 -25.07 -20.10
CA LEU A 254 14.46 -25.60 -20.82
C LEU A 254 13.42 -26.11 -19.82
N VAL A 255 12.18 -25.64 -19.94
CA VAL A 255 11.09 -26.00 -19.02
C VAL A 255 9.82 -26.32 -19.80
N GLU A 256 9.20 -27.46 -19.52
CA GLU A 256 7.85 -27.78 -20.01
C GLU A 256 6.83 -27.46 -18.93
N LEU A 257 5.84 -26.64 -19.26
CA LEU A 257 4.70 -26.34 -18.40
C LEU A 257 3.40 -26.68 -19.12
N LEU A 258 2.42 -27.10 -18.33
CA LEU A 258 1.07 -27.35 -18.81
C LEU A 258 0.20 -26.15 -18.45
N TYR A 259 -0.78 -25.82 -19.27
CA TYR A 259 -1.78 -24.83 -18.91
C TYR A 259 -3.18 -25.30 -19.30
N ASP A 260 -4.17 -24.78 -18.60
CA ASP A 260 -5.58 -25.00 -18.87
C ASP A 260 -6.33 -23.68 -18.74
N PHE A 261 -7.50 -23.58 -19.38
CA PHE A 261 -8.28 -22.35 -19.33
C PHE A 261 -9.78 -22.56 -19.51
N ASP A 262 -10.55 -21.71 -18.83
CA ASP A 262 -12.00 -21.62 -19.01
C ASP A 262 -12.35 -20.53 -20.02
N VAL A 263 -13.29 -20.86 -20.93
CA VAL A 263 -13.91 -19.93 -21.89
C VAL A 263 -15.39 -19.82 -21.55
N GLU A 264 -15.91 -18.61 -21.42
CA GLU A 264 -17.37 -18.40 -21.43
C GLU A 264 -17.85 -18.36 -22.88
N PHE A 265 -18.78 -19.24 -23.24
CA PHE A 265 -19.45 -19.22 -24.54
C PHE A 265 -20.47 -18.09 -24.59
N ASN A 266 -20.03 -16.84 -24.49
CA ASN A 266 -20.95 -15.70 -24.55
C ASN A 266 -21.33 -15.33 -25.99
N ASP A 267 -20.51 -15.73 -26.98
CA ASP A 267 -20.68 -15.32 -28.40
C ASP A 267 -20.43 -16.48 -29.38
N CYS A 268 -20.96 -17.68 -29.15
CA CYS A 268 -20.91 -18.76 -30.16
C CYS A 268 -22.24 -18.80 -30.94
N PRO A 269 -22.31 -18.29 -32.18
CA PRO A 269 -23.56 -18.22 -32.95
C PRO A 269 -24.19 -19.60 -33.18
N ILE A 270 -23.38 -20.67 -33.20
CA ILE A 270 -23.83 -22.06 -33.38
C ILE A 270 -24.57 -22.57 -32.14
N LEU A 271 -24.12 -22.20 -30.93
CA LEU A 271 -24.78 -22.58 -29.68
C LEU A 271 -25.97 -21.67 -29.34
N MET A 272 -26.03 -20.49 -29.95
CA MET A 272 -27.10 -19.49 -29.78
C MET A 272 -28.18 -19.60 -30.88
N SER A 273 -28.05 -20.55 -31.81
CA SER A 273 -29.02 -20.75 -32.88
C SER A 273 -29.92 -21.94 -32.52
N ASP A 274 -31.14 -21.64 -32.05
CA ASP A 274 -32.20 -22.61 -31.77
C ASP A 274 -32.58 -23.47 -33.00
N HIS A 275 -32.11 -23.08 -34.19
CA HIS A 275 -32.47 -23.70 -35.46
C HIS A 275 -31.85 -25.09 -35.72
N TYR A 276 -30.83 -25.48 -34.95
CA TYR A 276 -30.10 -26.75 -35.16
C TYR A 276 -30.48 -27.86 -34.18
N PHE A 277 -31.30 -27.57 -33.16
CA PHE A 277 -31.68 -28.52 -32.11
C PHE A 277 -33.18 -28.86 -32.07
N THR A 278 -33.94 -28.50 -33.11
CA THR A 278 -35.30 -29.01 -33.37
C THR A 278 -35.27 -30.12 -34.40
#